data_AF-A0A377KMS6-F1
#
_entry.id   AF-A0A377KMS6-F1
#
_cell.length_a   1.000
_cell.length_b   1.000
_cell.length_c   1.000
_cell.angle_alpha   90.00
_cell.angle_beta   90.00
_cell.angle_gamma   90.00
#
_symmetry.space_group_name_H-M   'P 1'
#
loop_
_entity.id
_entity.type
_entity.pdbx_description
1 polymer ?
#
loop_
_entity_poly.entity_id
_entity_poly.type
_entity_poly.pdbx_seq_one_letter_code
_entity_poly.pdbx_strand_id
1 'polypeptide(L)'
;MDEKTESGKKKVKKDDEKIKQQVIDQIAQGTSINVISRKMHLMSSEKTKQLLIDHICEQLKAKKTMEMIAESLNKLPPEINKILNDYTIQQLQQGVSPVTLSEKVPIGLEEIIQYRNTYLVNKIEEGESLRSLGEKFGMAEKVVKEIWHTAMLMQISTGRTLEEVAFDFRLSLEEIWTIQIEHLVKKSVKNSH
;
A
#
# COMPACT_ATOMS: atom_id res chain seq x y z
N MET A 1 17.29 37.77 17.77
CA MET A 1 16.35 37.39 16.69
C MET A 1 17.20 36.96 15.51
N ASP A 2 17.25 35.65 15.27
CA ASP A 2 18.26 35.02 14.42
C ASP A 2 17.89 35.04 12.92
N GLU A 3 18.16 36.17 12.24
CA GLU A 3 18.01 36.30 10.78
C GLU A 3 18.90 35.33 9.98
N LYS A 4 20.03 34.87 10.55
CA LYS A 4 20.95 33.94 9.88
C LYS A 4 20.41 32.51 9.75
N THR A 5 19.61 32.04 10.71
CA THR A 5 19.01 30.69 10.67
C THR A 5 17.84 30.56 9.71
N GLU A 6 17.12 31.66 9.44
CA GLU A 6 15.94 31.65 8.56
C GLU A 6 16.34 31.71 7.07
N SER A 7 17.41 32.45 6.77
CA SER A 7 18.08 32.50 5.46
C SER A 7 18.62 31.13 5.02
N GLY A 8 19.29 30.40 5.92
CA GLY A 8 19.80 29.06 5.64
C GLY A 8 18.70 28.03 5.38
N LYS A 9 17.61 28.04 6.16
CA LYS A 9 16.46 27.14 5.98
C LYS A 9 15.70 27.39 4.67
N LYS A 10 15.59 28.65 4.22
CA LYS A 10 14.95 28.99 2.93
C LYS A 10 15.78 28.53 1.73
N LYS A 11 17.11 28.58 1.82
CA LYS A 11 18.01 28.14 0.74
C LYS A 11 17.98 26.62 0.54
N VAL A 12 18.05 25.85 1.63
CA VAL A 12 18.00 24.37 1.59
C VAL A 12 16.69 23.86 0.98
N LYS A 13 15.54 24.42 1.39
CA LYS A 13 14.24 24.05 0.80
C LYS A 13 14.15 24.31 -0.70
N LYS A 14 14.78 25.38 -1.19
CA LYS A 14 14.79 25.73 -2.62
C LYS A 14 15.64 24.77 -3.44
N ASP A 15 16.75 24.30 -2.86
CA ASP A 15 17.63 23.33 -3.51
C ASP A 15 16.97 21.94 -3.58
N ASP A 16 16.26 21.52 -2.52
CA ASP A 16 15.49 20.26 -2.50
C ASP A 16 14.36 20.25 -3.54
N GLU A 17 13.60 21.33 -3.66
CA GLU A 17 12.52 21.43 -4.65
C GLU A 17 13.05 21.41 -6.09
N LYS A 18 14.22 22.03 -6.31
CA LYS A 18 14.89 21.99 -7.62
C LYS A 18 15.33 20.57 -7.99
N ILE A 19 15.89 19.83 -7.04
CA ILE A 19 16.27 18.43 -7.24
C ILE A 19 15.04 17.58 -7.55
N LYS A 20 13.95 17.76 -6.80
CA LYS A 20 12.68 17.07 -7.04
C LYS A 20 12.17 17.33 -8.45
N GLN A 21 12.11 18.58 -8.89
CA GLN A 21 11.64 18.90 -10.23
C GLN A 21 12.52 18.26 -11.32
N GLN A 22 13.85 18.28 -11.16
CA GLN A 22 14.77 17.61 -12.10
C GLN A 22 14.58 16.10 -12.19
N VAL A 23 14.21 15.45 -11.07
CA VAL A 23 13.87 14.03 -11.06
C VAL A 23 12.57 13.80 -11.83
N ILE A 24 11.55 14.60 -11.56
CA ILE A 24 10.23 14.48 -12.23
C ILE A 24 10.35 14.72 -13.73
N ASP A 25 11.09 15.74 -14.17
CA ASP A 25 11.29 16.04 -15.59
C ASP A 25 11.98 14.87 -16.32
N GLN A 26 12.99 14.24 -15.69
CA GLN A 26 13.66 13.08 -16.28
C GLN A 26 12.74 11.85 -16.35
N ILE A 27 11.89 11.64 -15.35
CA ILE A 27 10.89 10.57 -15.36
C ILE A 27 9.89 10.80 -16.50
N ALA A 28 9.39 12.03 -16.65
CA ALA A 28 8.47 12.41 -17.72
C ALA A 28 9.10 12.21 -19.12
N GLN A 29 10.42 12.39 -19.24
CA GLN A 29 11.18 12.08 -20.46
C GLN A 29 11.41 10.57 -20.69
N GLY A 30 10.85 9.70 -19.84
CA GLY A 30 10.98 8.24 -19.93
C GLY A 30 12.29 7.68 -19.34
N THR A 31 13.05 8.49 -18.60
CA THR A 31 14.29 8.01 -17.95
C THR A 31 13.95 7.15 -16.74
N SER A 32 14.53 5.95 -16.66
CA SER A 32 14.28 5.07 -15.52
C SER A 32 14.89 5.58 -14.21
N ILE A 33 14.23 5.27 -13.09
CA ILE A 33 14.68 5.63 -11.73
C ILE A 33 16.14 5.21 -11.48
N ASN A 34 16.53 4.02 -11.93
CA ASN A 34 17.89 3.50 -11.76
C ASN A 34 18.95 4.30 -12.55
N VAL A 35 18.57 4.91 -13.67
CA VAL A 35 19.46 5.80 -14.44
C VAL A 35 19.55 7.17 -13.77
N ILE A 36 18.41 7.72 -13.31
CA ILE A 36 18.36 9.02 -12.62
C ILE A 36 19.19 8.98 -11.33
N SER A 37 18.99 7.95 -10.50
CA SER A 37 19.73 7.74 -9.24
C SER A 37 21.24 7.73 -9.46
N ARG A 38 21.73 7.08 -10.53
CA ARG A 38 23.16 7.04 -10.89
C ARG A 38 23.66 8.40 -11.43
N LYS A 39 22.91 9.03 -12.33
CA LYS A 39 23.32 10.29 -12.99
C LYS A 39 23.40 11.47 -12.02
N MET A 40 22.49 11.54 -11.07
CA MET A 40 22.39 12.71 -10.22
C MET A 40 23.39 12.70 -9.06
N HIS A 41 24.19 11.63 -8.86
CA HIS A 41 25.13 11.45 -7.74
C HIS A 41 24.53 11.72 -6.34
N LEU A 42 23.20 11.84 -6.25
CA LEU A 42 22.52 12.43 -5.10
C LEU A 42 21.85 11.37 -4.23
N MET A 43 21.57 10.15 -4.72
CA MET A 43 20.48 9.37 -4.15
C MET A 43 20.62 7.86 -4.41
N SER A 44 20.33 7.05 -3.38
CA SER A 44 19.88 5.68 -3.61
C SER A 44 18.60 5.67 -4.47
N SER A 45 18.32 4.55 -5.14
CA SER A 45 17.07 4.36 -5.88
C SER A 45 15.84 4.65 -5.02
N GLU A 46 15.95 4.43 -3.71
CA GLU A 46 14.90 4.68 -2.73
C GLU A 46 14.55 6.16 -2.59
N LYS A 47 15.55 7.05 -2.49
CA LYS A 47 15.29 8.48 -2.35
C LYS A 47 14.72 9.08 -3.64
N THR A 48 15.08 8.54 -4.81
CA THR A 48 14.44 8.91 -6.09
C THR A 48 12.99 8.45 -6.15
N LYS A 49 12.66 7.24 -5.66
CA LYS A 49 11.27 6.78 -5.55
C LYS A 49 10.45 7.68 -4.62
N GLN A 50 11.02 8.05 -3.47
CA GLN A 50 10.33 8.92 -2.51
C GLN A 50 9.94 10.27 -3.14
N LEU A 51 10.85 10.91 -3.89
CA LEU A 51 10.54 12.16 -4.60
C LEU A 51 9.39 12.02 -5.61
N LEU A 52 9.32 10.88 -6.29
CA LEU A 52 8.19 10.57 -7.20
C LEU A 52 6.88 10.41 -6.42
N ILE A 53 6.90 9.67 -5.30
CA ILE A 53 5.72 9.46 -4.44
C ILE A 53 5.23 10.78 -3.85
N ASP A 54 6.14 11.60 -3.34
CA ASP A 54 5.83 12.92 -2.78
C ASP A 54 5.16 13.80 -3.85
N HIS A 55 5.71 13.81 -5.07
CA HIS A 55 5.11 14.53 -6.20
C HIS A 55 3.69 14.03 -6.51
N ILE A 56 3.48 12.71 -6.65
CA ILE A 56 2.16 12.14 -6.92
C ILE A 56 1.17 12.53 -5.81
N CYS A 57 1.57 12.40 -4.55
CA CYS A 57 0.73 12.75 -3.40
C CYS A 57 0.34 14.23 -3.39
N GLU A 58 1.27 15.13 -3.71
CA GLU A 58 0.99 16.56 -3.81
C GLU A 58 0.00 16.89 -4.94
N GLN A 59 0.16 16.29 -6.12
CA GLN A 59 -0.76 16.50 -7.24
C GLN A 59 -2.18 16.02 -6.91
N LEU A 60 -2.30 14.88 -6.24
CA LEU A 60 -3.59 14.34 -5.78
C LEU A 60 -4.22 15.22 -4.69
N LYS A 61 -3.42 15.72 -3.73
CA LYS A 61 -3.90 16.71 -2.74
C LYS A 61 -4.33 18.02 -3.40
N ALA A 62 -3.71 18.39 -4.51
CA ALA A 62 -4.12 19.50 -5.38
C ALA A 62 -5.32 19.16 -6.29
N LYS A 63 -5.99 18.02 -6.07
CA LYS A 63 -7.18 17.55 -6.79
C LYS A 63 -6.96 17.29 -8.28
N LYS A 64 -5.73 17.03 -8.72
CA LYS A 64 -5.50 16.50 -10.07
C LYS A 64 -5.95 15.05 -10.15
N THR A 65 -6.46 14.64 -11.30
CA THR A 65 -6.88 13.25 -11.52
C THR A 65 -5.68 12.34 -11.79
N MET A 66 -5.88 11.03 -11.64
CA MET A 66 -4.85 10.04 -11.95
C MET A 66 -4.42 10.12 -13.41
N GLU A 67 -5.33 10.40 -14.33
CA GLU A 67 -5.06 10.56 -15.76
C GLU A 67 -4.11 11.73 -16.01
N MET A 68 -4.38 12.89 -15.40
CA MET A 68 -3.53 14.07 -15.54
C MET A 68 -2.12 13.83 -14.97
N ILE A 69 -2.03 13.14 -13.84
CA ILE A 69 -0.74 12.81 -13.21
C ILE A 69 0.03 11.82 -14.09
N ALA A 70 -0.63 10.77 -14.55
CA ALA A 70 -0.05 9.75 -15.41
C ALA A 70 0.47 10.37 -16.72
N GLU A 71 -0.31 11.22 -17.37
CA GLU A 71 0.08 11.97 -18.56
C GLU A 71 1.33 12.83 -18.30
N SER A 72 1.35 13.60 -17.21
CA SER A 72 2.49 14.45 -16.85
C SER A 72 3.79 13.69 -16.58
N LEU A 73 3.68 12.41 -16.20
CA LEU A 73 4.80 11.52 -15.91
C LEU A 73 5.12 10.56 -17.07
N ASN A 74 4.42 10.70 -18.21
CA ASN A 74 4.50 9.77 -19.34
C ASN A 74 4.31 8.31 -18.91
N LYS A 75 3.23 8.07 -18.16
CA LYS A 75 2.84 6.78 -17.57
C LYS A 75 1.37 6.48 -17.85
N LEU A 76 0.99 5.22 -17.64
CA LEU A 76 -0.42 4.81 -17.61
C LEU A 76 -1.00 4.98 -16.20
N PRO A 77 -2.30 5.34 -16.05
CA PRO A 77 -2.92 5.46 -14.73
C PRO A 77 -2.75 4.21 -13.82
N PRO A 78 -2.84 2.96 -14.32
CA PRO A 78 -2.55 1.78 -13.51
C PRO A 78 -1.14 1.73 -12.94
N GLU A 79 -0.14 2.32 -13.61
CA GLU A 79 1.23 2.40 -13.10
C GLU A 79 1.34 3.36 -11.92
N ILE A 80 0.61 4.47 -11.94
CA ILE A 80 0.56 5.42 -10.81
C ILE A 80 -0.07 4.76 -9.60
N ASN A 81 -1.20 4.06 -9.79
CA ASN A 81 -1.84 3.29 -8.72
C ASN A 81 -0.88 2.24 -8.16
N LYS A 82 -0.17 1.51 -9.03
CA LYS A 82 0.82 0.52 -8.60
C LYS A 82 1.93 1.14 -7.74
N ILE A 83 2.46 2.30 -8.12
CA ILE A 83 3.51 3.00 -7.35
C ILE A 83 3.04 3.34 -5.94
N LEU A 84 1.83 3.91 -5.81
CA LEU A 84 1.26 4.28 -4.50
C LEU A 84 0.95 3.05 -3.64
N ASN A 85 0.45 2.00 -4.28
CA ASN A 85 0.15 0.73 -3.65
C ASN A 85 1.42 0.03 -3.13
N ASP A 86 2.45 -0.10 -3.97
CA ASP A 86 3.73 -0.67 -3.57
C ASP A 86 4.35 0.11 -2.40
N TYR A 87 4.30 1.45 -2.45
CA TYR A 87 4.72 2.30 -1.33
C TYR A 87 3.90 2.06 -0.07
N THR A 88 2.58 1.93 -0.19
CA THR A 88 1.68 1.68 0.93
C THR A 88 2.04 0.38 1.66
N ILE A 89 2.22 -0.73 0.92
CA ILE A 89 2.66 -2.01 1.52
C ILE A 89 4.01 -1.86 2.19
N GLN A 90 4.97 -1.22 1.53
CA GLN A 90 6.30 -1.02 2.08
C GLN A 90 6.27 -0.25 3.41
N GLN A 91 5.49 0.83 3.50
CA GLN A 91 5.34 1.62 4.73
C GLN A 91 4.69 0.80 5.85
N LEU A 92 3.64 0.03 5.54
CA LEU A 92 3.00 -0.85 6.50
C LEU A 92 3.96 -1.93 7.03
N GLN A 93 4.80 -2.50 6.16
CA GLN A 93 5.83 -3.47 6.55
C GLN A 93 6.95 -2.86 7.39
N GLN A 94 7.20 -1.56 7.24
CA GLN A 94 8.11 -0.79 8.09
C GLN A 94 7.49 -0.38 9.44
N GLY A 95 6.25 -0.81 9.72
CA GLY A 95 5.56 -0.53 10.98
C GLY A 95 4.83 0.80 11.03
N VAL A 96 4.69 1.52 9.91
CA VAL A 96 3.87 2.74 9.87
C VAL A 96 2.40 2.35 10.01
N SER A 97 1.69 3.00 10.94
CA SER A 97 0.28 2.70 11.16
C SER A 97 -0.58 3.13 9.95
N PRO A 98 -1.68 2.41 9.65
CA PRO A 98 -2.62 2.82 8.59
C PRO A 98 -3.16 4.24 8.75
N VAL A 99 -3.42 4.67 10.00
CA VAL A 99 -3.90 6.03 10.32
C VAL A 99 -2.86 7.06 9.91
N THR A 100 -1.62 6.91 10.37
CA THR A 100 -0.52 7.80 9.99
C THR A 100 -0.29 7.83 8.49
N LEU A 101 -0.50 6.71 7.80
CA LEU A 101 -0.32 6.64 6.35
C LEU A 101 -1.44 7.36 5.60
N SER A 102 -2.70 7.26 6.05
CA SER A 102 -3.85 7.98 5.47
C SER A 102 -3.74 9.51 5.57
N GLU A 103 -2.96 10.03 6.52
CA GLU A 103 -2.67 11.46 6.62
C GLU A 103 -1.60 11.91 5.62
N LYS A 104 -0.68 11.00 5.27
CA LYS A 104 0.46 11.29 4.40
C LYS A 104 0.10 11.12 2.93
N VAL A 105 -0.56 10.01 2.60
CA VAL A 105 -0.92 9.60 1.26
C VAL A 105 -2.41 9.88 1.05
N PRO A 106 -2.84 10.45 -0.08
CA PRO A 106 -4.25 10.75 -0.34
C PRO A 106 -5.05 9.48 -0.71
N ILE A 107 -5.04 8.49 0.19
CA ILE A 107 -5.77 7.23 0.14
C ILE A 107 -6.53 7.10 1.46
N GLY A 108 -7.80 6.68 1.41
CA GLY A 108 -8.62 6.52 2.61
C GLY A 108 -8.08 5.46 3.56
N LEU A 109 -8.35 5.60 4.86
CA LEU A 109 -7.94 4.61 5.87
C LEU A 109 -8.51 3.22 5.55
N GLU A 110 -9.79 3.16 5.18
CA GLU A 110 -10.46 1.93 4.79
C GLU A 110 -9.83 1.30 3.54
N GLU A 111 -9.46 2.12 2.55
CA GLU A 111 -8.79 1.66 1.34
C GLU A 111 -7.40 1.10 1.65
N ILE A 112 -6.62 1.74 2.53
CA ILE A 112 -5.32 1.22 2.98
C ILE A 112 -5.48 -0.14 3.65
N ILE A 113 -6.48 -0.29 4.52
CA ILE A 113 -6.76 -1.55 5.22
C ILE A 113 -7.20 -2.63 4.24
N GLN A 114 -8.11 -2.31 3.32
CA GLN A 114 -8.58 -3.24 2.28
C GLN A 114 -7.41 -3.69 1.41
N TYR A 115 -6.58 -2.75 0.96
CA TYR A 115 -5.46 -3.06 0.11
C TYR A 115 -4.42 -3.95 0.80
N ARG A 116 -4.08 -3.67 2.07
CA ARG A 116 -3.25 -4.58 2.89
C ARG A 116 -3.86 -5.97 2.97
N ASN A 117 -5.16 -6.06 3.24
CA ASN A 117 -5.84 -7.35 3.39
C ASN A 117 -5.83 -8.15 2.08
N THR A 118 -6.10 -7.50 0.94
CA THR A 118 -5.97 -8.12 -0.39
C THR A 118 -4.54 -8.61 -0.66
N TYR A 119 -3.52 -7.79 -0.33
CA TYR A 119 -2.13 -8.20 -0.44
C TYR A 119 -1.82 -9.45 0.39
N LEU A 120 -2.29 -9.50 1.65
CA LEU A 120 -2.10 -10.65 2.52
C LEU A 120 -2.74 -11.92 1.94
N VAL A 121 -3.99 -11.84 1.47
CA VAL A 121 -4.70 -12.98 0.87
C VAL A 121 -3.95 -13.51 -0.35
N ASN A 122 -3.56 -12.63 -1.28
CA ASN A 122 -2.82 -13.02 -2.48
C ASN A 122 -1.48 -13.70 -2.12
N LYS A 123 -0.76 -13.19 -1.11
CA LYS A 123 0.51 -13.81 -0.69
C LYS A 123 0.32 -15.19 -0.05
N ILE A 124 -0.79 -15.40 0.66
CA ILE A 124 -1.14 -16.71 1.21
C ILE A 124 -1.44 -17.69 0.06
N GLU A 125 -2.20 -17.27 -0.94
CA GLU A 125 -2.52 -18.07 -2.14
C GLU A 125 -1.26 -18.41 -2.97
N GLU A 126 -0.29 -17.50 -3.01
CA GLU A 126 1.06 -17.70 -3.57
C GLU A 126 1.95 -18.63 -2.70
N GLY A 127 1.50 -19.03 -1.52
CA GLY A 127 2.16 -19.99 -0.64
C GLY A 127 2.98 -19.40 0.51
N GLU A 128 2.91 -18.08 0.74
CA GLU A 128 3.57 -17.46 1.88
C GLU A 128 2.85 -17.82 3.20
N SER A 129 3.60 -18.25 4.22
CA SER A 129 3.02 -18.65 5.51
C SER A 129 2.41 -17.47 6.28
N LEU A 130 1.34 -17.74 7.04
CA LEU A 130 0.67 -16.77 7.92
C LEU A 130 1.64 -16.13 8.92
N ARG A 131 2.58 -16.92 9.47
CA ARG A 131 3.62 -16.44 10.39
C ARG A 131 4.54 -15.42 9.74
N SER A 132 5.07 -15.71 8.54
CA SER A 132 5.95 -14.80 7.78
C SER A 132 5.25 -13.47 7.50
N LEU A 133 3.99 -13.52 7.07
CA LEU A 133 3.19 -12.32 6.83
C LEU A 133 2.90 -11.56 8.14
N GLY A 134 2.60 -12.26 9.23
CA GLY A 134 2.45 -11.67 10.55
C GLY A 134 3.70 -10.89 10.97
N GLU A 135 4.88 -11.51 10.85
CA GLU A 135 6.17 -10.87 11.14
C GLU A 135 6.43 -9.65 10.26
N LYS A 136 6.20 -9.76 8.94
CA LYS A 136 6.39 -8.66 7.98
C LYS A 136 5.55 -7.42 8.29
N PHE A 137 4.35 -7.59 8.83
CA PHE A 137 3.42 -6.50 9.09
C PHE A 137 3.31 -6.14 10.58
N GLY A 138 4.08 -6.78 11.47
CA GLY A 138 3.97 -6.58 12.92
C GLY A 138 2.61 -7.02 13.48
N MET A 139 2.01 -8.06 12.90
CA MET A 139 0.68 -8.59 13.25
C MET A 139 0.81 -9.99 13.84
N ALA A 140 -0.05 -10.33 14.80
CA ALA A 140 -0.14 -11.71 15.28
C ALA A 140 -0.65 -12.62 14.16
N GLU A 141 -0.10 -13.84 14.04
CA GLU A 141 -0.50 -14.83 13.03
C GLU A 141 -2.01 -15.07 13.01
N LYS A 142 -2.64 -15.11 14.19
CA LYS A 142 -4.10 -15.25 14.33
C LYS A 142 -4.87 -14.13 13.61
N VAL A 143 -4.37 -12.90 13.61
CA VAL A 143 -5.02 -11.77 12.92
C VAL A 143 -4.93 -11.95 11.41
N VAL A 144 -3.78 -12.40 10.90
CA VAL A 144 -3.61 -12.72 9.47
C VAL A 144 -4.57 -13.86 9.06
N LYS A 145 -4.68 -14.89 9.90
CA LYS A 145 -5.64 -15.99 9.71
C LYS A 145 -7.09 -15.49 9.65
N GLU A 146 -7.48 -14.60 10.55
CA GLU A 146 -8.84 -14.02 10.59
C GLU A 146 -9.15 -13.17 9.36
N ILE A 147 -8.17 -12.43 8.83
CA ILE A 147 -8.30 -11.69 7.56
C ILE A 147 -8.54 -12.67 6.40
N TRP A 148 -7.75 -13.73 6.32
CA TRP A 148 -7.88 -14.74 5.28
C TRP A 148 -9.22 -15.49 5.34
N HIS A 149 -9.66 -15.90 6.53
CA HIS A 149 -11.00 -16.49 6.75
C HIS A 149 -12.11 -15.51 6.36
N THR A 150 -11.96 -14.22 6.67
CA THR A 150 -12.96 -13.21 6.29
C THR A 150 -13.07 -13.07 4.78
N ALA A 151 -11.94 -13.09 4.05
CA ALA A 151 -11.94 -13.08 2.59
C ALA A 151 -12.62 -14.32 2.00
N MET A 152 -12.33 -15.51 2.56
CA MET A 152 -13.00 -16.77 2.20
C MET A 152 -14.52 -16.68 2.38
N LEU A 153 -14.99 -16.24 3.55
CA LEU A 153 -16.41 -16.09 3.85
C LEU A 153 -17.09 -15.08 2.93
N MET A 154 -16.38 -14.01 2.53
CA MET A 154 -16.89 -13.03 1.59
C MET A 154 -17.15 -13.64 0.21
N GLN A 155 -16.25 -14.49 -0.30
CA GLN A 155 -16.45 -15.20 -1.57
C GLN A 155 -17.72 -16.06 -1.56
N ILE A 156 -17.95 -16.78 -0.47
CA ILE A 156 -19.18 -17.55 -0.26
C ILE A 156 -20.41 -16.63 -0.25
N SER A 157 -20.33 -15.50 0.47
CA SER A 157 -21.45 -14.54 0.55
C SER A 157 -21.78 -13.88 -0.79
N THR A 158 -20.81 -13.79 -1.71
CA THR A 158 -21.00 -13.30 -3.07
C THR A 158 -21.54 -14.35 -4.04
N GLY A 159 -21.87 -15.56 -3.56
CA GLY A 159 -22.54 -16.60 -4.33
C GLY A 159 -21.63 -17.65 -4.95
N ARG A 160 -20.33 -17.68 -4.61
CA ARG A 160 -19.44 -18.77 -5.02
C ARG A 160 -19.78 -20.06 -4.29
N THR A 161 -19.57 -21.20 -4.95
CA THR A 161 -19.85 -22.50 -4.33
C THR A 161 -18.79 -22.85 -3.28
N LEU A 162 -19.12 -23.77 -2.38
CA LEU A 162 -18.16 -24.22 -1.36
C LEU A 162 -16.98 -24.94 -2.00
N GLU A 163 -17.21 -25.69 -3.08
CA GLU A 163 -16.17 -26.42 -3.81
C GLU A 163 -15.18 -25.46 -4.49
N GLU A 164 -15.68 -24.38 -5.11
CA GLU A 164 -14.86 -23.33 -5.70
C GLU A 164 -13.97 -22.66 -4.64
N VAL A 165 -14.56 -22.29 -3.51
CA VAL A 165 -13.84 -21.64 -2.41
C VAL A 165 -12.84 -22.60 -1.75
N ALA A 166 -13.20 -23.88 -1.58
CA ALA A 166 -12.31 -24.93 -1.09
C ALA A 166 -11.05 -25.08 -1.94
N PHE A 167 -11.23 -25.08 -3.27
CA PHE A 167 -10.13 -25.18 -4.21
C PHE A 167 -9.19 -23.97 -4.12
N ASP A 168 -9.71 -22.74 -4.19
CA ASP A 168 -8.90 -21.53 -4.21
C ASP A 168 -8.18 -21.30 -2.88
N PHE A 169 -8.85 -21.57 -1.76
CA PHE A 169 -8.29 -21.42 -0.42
C PHE A 169 -7.51 -22.65 0.05
N ARG A 170 -7.44 -23.73 -0.75
CA ARG A 170 -6.76 -24.99 -0.41
C ARG A 170 -7.21 -25.56 0.94
N LEU A 171 -8.51 -25.49 1.18
CA LEU A 171 -9.17 -26.01 2.37
C LEU A 171 -10.06 -27.19 1.97
N SER A 172 -10.24 -28.13 2.89
CA SER A 172 -11.32 -29.11 2.81
C SER A 172 -12.69 -28.43 3.05
N LEU A 173 -13.75 -29.05 2.55
CA LEU A 173 -15.11 -28.60 2.85
C LEU A 173 -15.38 -28.60 4.37
N GLU A 174 -14.84 -29.58 5.11
CA GLU A 174 -14.97 -29.66 6.57
C GLU A 174 -14.31 -28.47 7.28
N GLU A 175 -13.14 -28.05 6.83
CA GLU A 175 -12.48 -26.85 7.35
C GLU A 175 -13.30 -25.59 7.08
N ILE A 176 -13.87 -25.45 5.87
CA ILE A 176 -14.76 -24.31 5.55
C ILE A 176 -15.97 -24.30 6.48
N TRP A 177 -16.64 -25.44 6.67
CA TRP A 177 -17.78 -25.56 7.58
C TRP A 177 -17.41 -25.16 9.00
N THR A 178 -16.26 -25.65 9.49
CA THR A 178 -15.75 -25.31 10.82
C THR A 178 -15.55 -23.80 10.97
N ILE A 179 -14.92 -23.16 9.98
CA ILE A 179 -14.68 -21.71 9.97
C ILE A 179 -16.01 -20.94 9.96
N GLN A 180 -16.99 -21.37 9.18
CA GLN A 180 -18.32 -20.74 9.14
C GLN A 180 -19.03 -20.82 10.49
N ILE A 181 -19.03 -21.99 11.13
CA ILE A 181 -19.64 -22.19 12.45
C ILE A 181 -18.95 -21.30 13.49
N GLU A 182 -17.62 -21.32 13.55
CA GLU A 182 -16.85 -20.46 14.46
C GLU A 182 -17.18 -18.97 14.26
N HIS A 183 -17.31 -18.52 13.01
CA HIS A 183 -17.66 -17.15 12.69
C HIS A 183 -19.07 -16.79 13.16
N LEU A 184 -20.06 -17.66 12.93
CA LEU A 184 -21.44 -17.46 13.38
C LEU A 184 -21.55 -17.40 14.91
N VAL A 185 -20.83 -18.28 15.63
CA VAL A 185 -20.78 -18.28 17.09
C VAL A 185 -20.14 -16.99 17.62
N LYS A 186 -19.03 -16.53 17.04
CA LYS A 186 -18.41 -15.25 17.43
C LYS A 186 -19.37 -14.07 17.22
N LYS A 187 -20.17 -14.09 16.16
CA LYS A 187 -21.14 -13.02 15.84
C LYS A 187 -22.33 -13.01 16.81
N SER A 188 -22.86 -14.19 17.18
CA SER A 188 -23.98 -14.28 18.13
C SER A 188 -23.59 -13.82 19.53
N VAL A 189 -22.38 -14.15 19.99
CA VAL A 189 -21.85 -13.69 21.29
C VAL A 189 -21.66 -12.18 21.32
N LYS A 190 -21.13 -11.57 20.25
CA LYS A 190 -20.96 -10.10 20.17
C LYS A 190 -22.26 -9.31 20.15
N ASN A 191 -23.35 -9.89 19.66
CA ASN A 191 -24.66 -9.23 19.58
C ASN A 191 -25.52 -9.43 20.84
N SER A 192 -25.00 -10.14 21.85
CA SER A 192 -25.72 -10.46 23.10
C SER A 192 -25.28 -9.57 24.29
N HIS A 193 -24.50 -8.53 24.02
CA HIS A 193 -24.02 -7.52 24.97
C HIS A 193 -24.25 -6.12 24.40
#